data_AF-A0A0P1E6R0-F1
#
_entry.id   AF-A0A0P1E6R0-F1
#
_cell.length_a   1.000
_cell.length_b   1.000
_cell.length_c   1.000
_cell.angle_alpha   90.00
_cell.angle_beta   90.00
_cell.angle_gamma   90.00
#
_symmetry.space_group_name_H-M   'P 1'
#
loop_
_entity.id
_entity.type
_entity.pdbx_description
1 polymer ?
#
loop_
_entity_poly.entity_id
_entity_poly.type
_entity_poly.pdbx_seq_one_letter_code
_entity_poly.pdbx_strand_id
1 'polypeptide(L)'
;MSLARRSPMEVKQPDWPASDQMAWDTLFVEGDILDGQGPLAHWRQTTRQKCAQSYGYWLAFVARTDGLGETTNPADRVNPDTVKAFVQDTLGRCSTETTHMRLNELGKIVRAMSRTTDWAWLRNVENRLRKQCRHGEIKRRAGITALDLYNWGLDRMNEADANQTLSPKNRAIQFRQGLIVALLVARPLRKRTFLGLRIGKGLVETNGNYVLSLDREDLKDNKARDFPLPSGLKGKMARYLSHHRKILLQDATSDALWISKYGGAYTTSGFVGSLAKLTFREFGETLRPHAFRHIAATSVALDDPENVNIIATILGHASLSTSEAYYNRAQGIEAINAYQDVVRDLRKSADRQKPQAGARRPRLKWKETA
;
A
#
# COMPACT_ATOMS: atom_id res chain seq x y z
N MET A 1 29.59 7.84 -37.41
CA MET A 1 29.51 7.17 -36.09
C MET A 1 28.05 7.15 -35.65
N SER A 2 27.40 6.00 -35.80
CA SER A 2 25.99 5.79 -35.46
C SER A 2 25.79 5.85 -33.94
N LEU A 3 24.81 6.62 -33.49
CA LEU A 3 24.30 6.60 -32.12
C LEU A 3 23.79 5.17 -31.83
N ALA A 4 24.58 4.38 -31.09
CA ALA A 4 24.13 3.11 -30.55
C ALA A 4 22.84 3.36 -29.74
N ARG A 5 21.68 3.00 -30.31
CA ARG A 5 20.39 3.04 -29.61
C ARG A 5 20.58 2.21 -28.33
N ARG A 6 20.51 2.84 -27.16
CA ARG A 6 20.44 2.13 -25.89
C ARG A 6 19.30 1.13 -26.00
N SER A 7 19.61 -0.17 -25.91
CA SER A 7 18.59 -1.22 -26.00
C SER A 7 17.48 -0.95 -24.98
N PRO A 8 16.21 -1.02 -25.38
CA PRO A 8 15.10 -0.64 -24.52
C PRO A 8 15.07 -1.52 -23.26
N MET A 9 14.67 -0.93 -22.13
CA MET A 9 14.54 -1.68 -20.88
C MET A 9 13.38 -2.66 -20.90
N GLU A 10 12.36 -2.40 -21.72
CA GLU A 10 11.14 -3.21 -21.88
C GLU A 10 10.81 -3.28 -23.38
N VAL A 11 10.55 -4.48 -23.91
CA VAL A 11 9.93 -4.63 -25.24
C VAL A 11 8.41 -4.58 -25.05
N LYS A 12 7.75 -3.63 -25.71
CA LYS A 12 6.29 -3.49 -25.63
C LYS A 12 5.61 -4.62 -26.38
N GLN A 13 4.43 -5.02 -25.93
CA GLN A 13 3.69 -6.17 -26.49
C GLN A 13 3.55 -6.14 -28.02
N PRO A 14 3.24 -5.00 -28.67
CA PRO A 14 3.17 -4.95 -30.14
C PRO A 14 4.51 -5.22 -30.85
N ASP A 15 5.63 -5.02 -30.15
CA ASP A 15 6.99 -5.18 -30.66
C ASP A 15 7.61 -6.55 -30.30
N TRP A 16 6.83 -7.46 -29.70
CA TRP A 16 7.33 -8.80 -29.38
C TRP A 16 7.55 -9.62 -30.67
N PRO A 17 8.47 -10.60 -30.67
CA PRO A 17 8.57 -11.54 -31.79
C PRO A 17 7.23 -12.23 -32.07
N ALA A 18 6.99 -12.60 -33.33
CA ALA A 18 5.71 -13.19 -33.74
C ALA A 18 5.36 -14.47 -32.95
N SER A 19 6.34 -15.34 -32.67
CA SER A 19 6.11 -16.55 -31.86
C SER A 19 5.70 -16.23 -30.43
N ASP A 20 6.25 -15.16 -29.85
CA ASP A 20 5.89 -14.67 -28.51
C ASP A 20 4.47 -14.08 -28.47
N GLN A 21 4.07 -13.31 -29.50
CA GLN A 21 2.70 -12.79 -29.62
C GLN A 21 1.69 -13.93 -29.74
N MET A 22 1.93 -14.88 -30.64
CA MET A 22 1.06 -16.05 -30.83
C MET A 22 0.93 -16.89 -29.55
N ALA A 23 2.05 -17.19 -28.90
CA ALA A 23 2.04 -17.94 -27.64
C ALA A 23 1.28 -17.19 -26.54
N TRP A 24 1.43 -15.87 -26.46
CA TRP A 24 0.73 -15.03 -25.50
C TRP A 24 -0.78 -15.00 -25.76
N ASP A 25 -1.22 -14.79 -27.00
CA ASP A 25 -2.63 -14.70 -27.36
C ASP A 25 -3.37 -16.02 -27.07
N THR A 26 -2.70 -17.15 -27.32
CA THR A 26 -3.20 -18.50 -26.99
C THR A 26 -3.52 -18.66 -25.50
N LEU A 27 -2.82 -17.95 -24.59
CA LEU A 27 -3.08 -18.03 -23.15
C LEU A 27 -4.47 -17.50 -22.75
N PHE A 28 -5.06 -16.65 -23.60
CA PHE A 28 -6.28 -15.90 -23.28
C PHE A 28 -7.43 -16.18 -24.24
N VAL A 29 -7.31 -17.18 -25.12
CA VAL A 29 -8.41 -17.63 -25.99
C VAL A 29 -9.64 -17.90 -25.14
N GLU A 30 -10.74 -17.23 -25.49
CA GLU A 30 -12.04 -17.47 -24.91
C GLU A 30 -12.69 -18.61 -25.70
N GLY A 31 -13.14 -19.62 -24.98
CA GLY A 31 -13.81 -20.80 -25.51
C GLY A 31 -14.80 -21.30 -24.46
N ASP A 32 -15.77 -22.10 -24.89
CA ASP A 32 -16.73 -22.72 -23.98
C ASP A 32 -16.18 -24.04 -23.39
N ILE A 33 -17.03 -24.81 -22.71
CA ILE A 33 -16.63 -26.08 -22.09
C ILE A 33 -16.18 -27.14 -23.10
N LEU A 34 -16.51 -26.98 -24.38
CA LEU A 34 -16.21 -27.91 -25.48
C LEU A 34 -15.06 -27.43 -26.35
N ASP A 35 -14.94 -26.12 -26.58
CA ASP A 35 -13.91 -25.52 -27.45
C ASP A 35 -12.55 -25.33 -26.77
N GLY A 36 -12.52 -25.45 -25.44
CA GLY A 36 -11.31 -25.30 -24.64
C GLY A 36 -10.95 -23.84 -24.39
N GLN A 37 -10.70 -23.51 -23.14
CA GLN A 37 -10.31 -22.17 -22.73
C GLN A 37 -8.80 -22.06 -22.55
N GLY A 38 -8.22 -20.93 -22.97
CA GLY A 38 -6.82 -20.61 -22.71
C GLY A 38 -6.53 -20.65 -21.19
N PRO A 39 -5.36 -21.17 -20.77
CA PRO A 39 -5.06 -21.45 -19.35
C PRO A 39 -5.16 -20.22 -18.43
N LEU A 40 -5.05 -19.01 -18.99
CA LEU A 40 -5.07 -17.75 -18.25
C LEU A 40 -6.24 -16.84 -18.63
N ALA A 41 -7.24 -17.32 -19.38
CA ALA A 41 -8.38 -16.51 -19.81
C ALA A 41 -9.14 -15.85 -18.63
N HIS A 42 -9.22 -16.53 -17.49
CA HIS A 42 -9.81 -16.01 -16.25
C HIS A 42 -9.08 -14.80 -15.63
N TRP A 43 -7.88 -14.44 -16.12
CA TRP A 43 -7.14 -13.27 -15.61
C TRP A 43 -7.83 -11.96 -15.97
N ARG A 44 -8.00 -11.09 -14.97
CA ARG A 44 -8.41 -9.69 -15.17
C ARG A 44 -7.41 -8.94 -16.06
N GLN A 45 -7.91 -7.97 -16.83
CA GLN A 45 -7.09 -7.14 -17.73
C GLN A 45 -5.89 -6.48 -17.05
N THR A 46 -6.02 -6.05 -15.80
CA THR A 46 -4.91 -5.47 -15.02
C THR A 46 -3.80 -6.47 -14.70
N THR A 47 -4.14 -7.74 -14.48
CA THR A 47 -3.16 -8.82 -14.32
C THR A 47 -2.48 -9.11 -15.65
N ARG A 48 -3.25 -9.20 -16.75
CA ARG A 48 -2.72 -9.41 -18.11
C ARG A 48 -1.67 -8.33 -18.46
N GLN A 49 -2.01 -7.05 -18.26
CA GLN A 49 -1.09 -5.92 -18.49
C GLN A 49 0.19 -5.99 -17.64
N LYS A 50 0.05 -6.33 -16.36
CA LYS A 50 1.20 -6.43 -15.44
C LYS A 50 2.15 -7.56 -15.86
N CYS A 51 1.58 -8.73 -16.15
CA CYS A 51 2.34 -9.89 -16.61
C CYS A 51 2.97 -9.65 -17.99
N ALA A 52 2.26 -8.98 -18.92
CA ALA A 52 2.82 -8.60 -20.21
C ALA A 52 4.03 -7.68 -20.04
N GLN A 53 3.94 -6.66 -19.18
CA GLN A 53 5.09 -5.80 -18.89
C GLN A 53 6.29 -6.60 -18.33
N SER A 54 6.05 -7.53 -17.39
CA SER A 54 7.12 -8.39 -16.85
C SER A 54 7.72 -9.31 -17.91
N TYR A 55 6.92 -9.82 -18.84
CA TYR A 55 7.41 -10.57 -20.01
C TYR A 55 8.25 -9.69 -20.95
N GLY A 56 7.82 -8.45 -21.20
CA GLY A 56 8.57 -7.46 -21.97
C GLY A 56 9.94 -7.12 -21.37
N TYR A 57 10.07 -7.11 -20.04
CA TYR A 57 11.37 -6.99 -19.36
C TYR A 57 12.27 -8.21 -19.59
N TRP A 58 11.68 -9.41 -19.59
CA TRP A 58 12.39 -10.65 -19.92
C TRP A 58 12.89 -10.64 -21.37
N LEU A 59 12.03 -10.32 -22.33
CA LEU A 59 12.42 -10.22 -23.74
C LEU A 59 13.50 -9.17 -23.96
N ALA A 60 13.39 -8.02 -23.28
CA ALA A 60 14.43 -7.00 -23.34
C ALA A 60 15.78 -7.49 -22.79
N PHE A 61 15.76 -8.31 -21.75
CA PHE A 61 16.97 -8.95 -21.21
C PHE A 61 17.57 -9.92 -22.24
N VAL A 62 16.78 -10.86 -22.75
CA VAL A 62 17.25 -11.86 -23.73
C VAL A 62 17.81 -11.17 -24.99
N ALA A 63 17.12 -10.14 -25.48
CA ALA A 63 17.56 -9.35 -26.62
C ALA A 63 18.96 -8.71 -26.43
N ARG A 64 19.36 -8.43 -25.18
CA ARG A 64 20.67 -7.85 -24.84
C ARG A 64 21.76 -8.88 -24.62
N THR A 65 21.43 -10.08 -24.16
CA THR A 65 22.42 -11.10 -23.77
C THR A 65 22.68 -12.09 -24.88
N ASP A 66 21.63 -12.63 -25.48
CA ASP A 66 21.70 -13.79 -26.38
C ASP A 66 21.03 -13.51 -27.74
N GLY A 67 20.31 -12.40 -27.87
CA GLY A 67 19.45 -12.11 -29.01
C GLY A 67 18.13 -12.87 -28.93
N LEU A 68 17.06 -12.32 -29.51
CA LEU A 68 15.73 -12.94 -29.39
C LEU A 68 15.60 -14.26 -30.16
N GLY A 69 16.41 -14.47 -31.21
CA GLY A 69 16.45 -15.69 -32.02
C GLY A 69 15.09 -16.12 -32.62
N GLU A 70 15.12 -17.06 -33.55
CA GLU A 70 13.91 -17.80 -33.92
C GLU A 70 13.70 -18.94 -32.92
N THR A 71 12.47 -19.10 -32.43
CA THR A 71 12.08 -20.25 -31.60
C THR A 71 10.69 -20.71 -31.95
N THR A 72 10.49 -22.02 -31.91
CA THR A 72 9.17 -22.64 -32.07
C THR A 72 8.35 -22.53 -30.79
N ASN A 73 9.00 -22.52 -29.62
CA ASN A 73 8.35 -22.33 -28.33
C ASN A 73 9.10 -21.27 -27.49
N PRO A 74 8.49 -20.08 -27.26
CA PRO A 74 9.09 -19.04 -26.45
C PRO A 74 9.51 -19.45 -25.03
N ALA A 75 8.85 -20.46 -24.45
CA ALA A 75 9.17 -20.96 -23.12
C ALA A 75 10.56 -21.60 -23.04
N ASP A 76 11.10 -22.12 -24.15
CA ASP A 76 12.41 -22.80 -24.20
C ASP A 76 13.57 -21.85 -23.90
N ARG A 77 13.36 -20.53 -24.06
CA ARG A 77 14.33 -19.52 -23.64
C ARG A 77 14.53 -19.49 -22.13
N VAL A 78 13.59 -20.03 -21.34
CA VAL A 78 13.65 -20.06 -19.87
C VAL A 78 14.28 -21.36 -19.41
N ASN A 79 15.56 -21.27 -19.04
CA ASN A 79 16.34 -22.36 -18.48
C ASN A 79 17.17 -21.87 -17.27
N PRO A 80 17.85 -22.75 -16.52
CA PRO A 80 18.57 -22.36 -15.32
C PRO A 80 19.60 -21.25 -15.54
N ASP A 81 20.33 -21.26 -16.65
CA ASP A 81 21.39 -20.29 -16.94
C ASP A 81 20.81 -18.92 -17.29
N THR A 82 19.81 -18.88 -18.18
CA THR A 82 19.16 -17.63 -18.58
C THR A 82 18.37 -17.01 -17.41
N VAL A 83 17.74 -17.81 -16.57
CA VAL A 83 17.08 -17.33 -15.34
C VAL A 83 18.08 -16.80 -14.33
N LYS A 84 19.22 -17.47 -14.13
CA LYS A 84 20.27 -16.99 -13.22
C LYS A 84 20.79 -15.63 -13.69
N ALA A 85 21.10 -15.50 -14.97
CA ALA A 85 21.57 -14.25 -15.56
C ALA A 85 20.50 -13.14 -15.49
N PHE A 86 19.23 -13.45 -15.74
CA PHE A 86 18.13 -12.49 -15.62
C PHE A 86 17.93 -12.00 -14.18
N VAL A 87 18.01 -12.90 -13.19
CA VAL A 87 17.92 -12.56 -11.77
C VAL A 87 19.08 -11.65 -11.38
N GLN A 88 20.30 -11.95 -11.81
CA GLN A 88 21.49 -11.11 -11.55
C GLN A 88 21.37 -9.73 -12.20
N ASP A 89 21.00 -9.64 -13.49
CA ASP A 89 20.78 -8.37 -14.19
C ASP A 89 19.70 -7.52 -13.50
N THR A 90 18.61 -8.16 -13.08
CA THR A 90 17.50 -7.46 -12.43
C THR A 90 17.88 -6.99 -11.03
N LEU A 91 18.57 -7.80 -10.22
CA LEU A 91 19.08 -7.39 -8.90
C LEU A 91 20.09 -6.25 -8.99
N GLY A 92 20.87 -6.16 -10.07
CA GLY A 92 21.75 -5.02 -10.32
C GLY A 92 21.03 -3.69 -10.52
N ARG A 93 19.71 -3.71 -10.75
CA ARG A 93 18.91 -2.52 -11.13
C ARG A 93 17.70 -2.28 -10.23
N CYS A 94 17.24 -3.30 -9.51
CA CYS A 94 15.96 -3.33 -8.82
C CYS A 94 16.10 -4.02 -7.46
N SER A 95 15.14 -3.77 -6.57
CA SER A 95 15.10 -4.45 -5.27
C SER A 95 14.80 -5.94 -5.43
N THR A 96 15.15 -6.74 -4.41
CA THR A 96 14.84 -8.17 -4.34
C THR A 96 13.35 -8.45 -4.54
N GLU A 97 12.47 -7.61 -3.99
CA GLU A 97 11.01 -7.73 -4.16
C GLU A 97 10.59 -7.56 -5.62
N THR A 98 11.17 -6.58 -6.31
CA THR A 98 10.87 -6.32 -7.71
C THR A 98 11.37 -7.46 -8.59
N THR A 99 12.58 -7.97 -8.31
CA THR A 99 13.15 -9.14 -9.01
C THR A 99 12.29 -10.38 -8.81
N HIS A 100 11.93 -10.71 -7.56
CA HIS A 100 11.05 -11.82 -7.25
C HIS A 100 9.71 -11.71 -7.96
N MET A 101 9.08 -10.53 -7.94
CA MET A 101 7.79 -10.31 -8.61
C MET A 101 7.89 -10.55 -10.11
N ARG A 102 8.90 -9.99 -10.79
CA ARG A 102 9.10 -10.19 -12.23
C ARG A 102 9.34 -11.66 -12.56
N LEU A 103 10.19 -12.35 -11.78
CA LEU A 103 10.45 -13.78 -11.99
C LEU A 103 9.19 -14.62 -11.76
N ASN A 104 8.40 -14.33 -10.72
CA ASN A 104 7.16 -15.05 -10.46
C ASN A 104 6.12 -14.87 -11.59
N GLU A 105 6.07 -13.67 -12.18
CA GLU A 105 5.19 -13.40 -13.32
C GLU A 105 5.66 -14.10 -14.59
N LEU A 106 6.96 -14.04 -14.89
CA LEU A 106 7.56 -14.83 -15.97
C LEU A 106 7.23 -16.31 -15.78
N GLY A 107 7.44 -16.84 -14.58
CA GLY A 107 7.12 -18.23 -14.24
C GLY A 107 5.66 -18.60 -14.50
N LYS A 108 4.69 -17.73 -14.15
CA LYS A 108 3.27 -17.98 -14.44
C LYS A 108 2.99 -18.08 -15.93
N ILE A 109 3.64 -17.24 -16.72
CA ILE A 109 3.48 -17.19 -18.18
C ILE A 109 4.06 -18.46 -18.81
N VAL A 110 5.32 -18.80 -18.52
CA VAL A 110 5.99 -19.94 -19.19
C VAL A 110 5.42 -21.28 -18.77
N ARG A 111 4.93 -21.42 -17.53
CA ARG A 111 4.17 -22.59 -17.10
C ARG A 111 2.85 -22.76 -17.86
N ALA A 112 2.25 -21.65 -18.30
CA ALA A 112 1.03 -21.68 -19.09
C ALA A 112 1.32 -21.90 -20.59
N MET A 113 2.45 -21.38 -21.10
CA MET A 113 2.90 -21.59 -22.48
C MET A 113 3.39 -23.03 -22.74
N SER A 114 4.10 -23.63 -21.77
CA SER A 114 4.57 -25.02 -21.86
C SER A 114 4.13 -25.83 -20.65
N ARG A 115 3.09 -26.66 -20.86
CA ARG A 115 2.52 -27.53 -19.83
C ARG A 115 3.27 -28.87 -19.68
N THR A 116 4.10 -29.22 -20.66
CA THR A 116 4.86 -30.48 -20.71
C THR A 116 6.21 -30.37 -20.00
N THR A 117 6.79 -29.17 -19.92
CA THR A 117 8.06 -28.92 -19.23
C THR A 117 7.88 -28.96 -17.70
N ASP A 118 8.80 -29.62 -16.99
CA ASP A 118 8.82 -29.55 -15.52
C ASP A 118 9.46 -28.24 -15.03
N TRP A 119 8.62 -27.38 -14.47
CA TRP A 119 9.01 -26.08 -13.89
C TRP A 119 9.25 -26.13 -12.37
N ALA A 120 9.43 -27.30 -11.76
CA ALA A 120 9.73 -27.43 -10.33
C ALA A 120 10.99 -26.64 -9.93
N TRP A 121 12.04 -26.69 -10.74
CA TRP A 121 13.28 -25.94 -10.49
C TRP A 121 13.03 -24.43 -10.45
N LEU A 122 12.21 -23.89 -11.36
CA LEU A 122 11.89 -22.46 -11.42
C LEU A 122 11.09 -22.03 -10.19
N ARG A 123 10.11 -22.83 -9.76
CA ARG A 123 9.36 -22.61 -8.51
C ARG A 123 10.28 -22.56 -7.29
N ASN A 124 11.32 -23.39 -7.26
CA ASN A 124 12.30 -23.37 -6.17
C ASN A 124 13.12 -22.08 -6.15
N VAL A 125 13.54 -21.58 -7.32
CA VAL A 125 14.23 -20.27 -7.43
C VAL A 125 13.32 -19.13 -6.98
N GLU A 126 12.08 -19.09 -7.48
CA GLU A 126 11.06 -18.12 -7.05
C GLU A 126 10.89 -18.13 -5.52
N ASN A 127 10.74 -19.31 -4.91
CA ASN A 127 10.57 -19.45 -3.46
C ASN A 127 11.79 -19.00 -2.66
N ARG A 128 13.02 -19.27 -3.15
CA ARG A 128 14.25 -18.79 -2.50
C ARG A 128 14.32 -17.26 -2.52
N LEU A 129 14.04 -16.64 -3.67
CA LEU A 129 13.98 -15.18 -3.78
C LEU A 129 12.86 -14.59 -2.91
N ARG A 130 11.70 -15.24 -2.85
CA ARG A 130 10.58 -14.84 -1.98
C ARG A 130 11.00 -14.76 -0.51
N LYS A 131 11.77 -15.75 -0.03
CA LYS A 131 12.28 -15.79 1.36
C LYS A 131 13.28 -14.68 1.66
N GLN A 132 13.99 -14.17 0.65
CA GLN A 132 14.93 -13.06 0.80
C GLN A 132 14.24 -11.69 0.76
N CYS A 133 13.01 -11.63 0.25
CA CYS A 133 12.22 -10.40 0.24
C CYS A 133 11.79 -10.06 1.67
N ARG A 134 11.87 -8.78 2.04
CA ARG A 134 11.52 -8.28 3.39
C ARG A 134 10.00 -8.14 3.56
N HIS A 135 9.26 -9.22 3.35
CA HIS A 135 7.81 -9.23 3.58
C HIS A 135 7.56 -9.15 5.09
N GLY A 136 6.84 -8.12 5.54
CA GLY A 136 6.43 -7.99 6.94
C GLY A 136 7.38 -7.22 7.86
N GLU A 137 8.51 -6.70 7.36
CA GLU A 137 9.27 -5.69 8.12
C GLU A 137 8.39 -4.44 8.30
N ILE A 138 7.88 -4.26 9.52
CA ILE A 138 7.22 -3.01 9.90
C ILE A 138 8.31 -1.94 9.91
N LYS A 139 8.24 -1.03 8.94
CA LYS A 139 9.12 0.13 8.88
C LYS A 139 9.03 0.87 10.22
N ARG A 140 10.19 1.31 10.74
CA ARG A 140 10.26 2.16 11.94
C ARG A 140 9.22 3.28 11.82
N ARG A 141 8.60 3.59 12.95
CA ARG A 141 7.60 4.65 13.10
C ARG A 141 8.09 5.91 12.36
N ALA A 142 7.34 6.32 11.34
CA ALA A 142 7.32 7.73 10.94
C ALA A 142 7.01 8.53 12.20
N GLY A 143 7.66 9.67 12.45
CA GLY A 143 7.42 10.46 13.68
C GLY A 143 5.94 10.89 13.86
N ILE A 144 5.12 10.66 12.85
CA ILE A 144 3.76 11.14 12.64
C ILE A 144 2.76 9.98 12.85
N THR A 145 1.76 10.21 13.70
CA THR A 145 0.67 9.27 13.97
C THR A 145 -0.54 9.48 13.06
N ALA A 146 -1.49 8.54 13.11
CA ALA A 146 -2.77 8.72 12.44
C ALA A 146 -3.54 9.96 12.95
N LEU A 147 -3.46 10.22 14.26
CA LEU A 147 -4.11 11.37 14.89
C LEU A 147 -3.48 12.70 14.46
N ASP A 148 -2.14 12.76 14.38
CA ASP A 148 -1.43 13.97 13.91
C ASP A 148 -1.86 14.36 12.50
N LEU A 149 -1.94 13.38 11.59
CA LEU A 149 -2.41 13.62 10.21
C LEU A 149 -3.87 14.07 10.17
N TYR A 150 -4.72 13.46 10.99
CA TYR A 150 -6.14 13.80 11.03
C TYR A 150 -6.35 15.22 11.54
N ASN A 151 -5.72 15.58 12.66
CA ASN A 151 -5.80 16.91 13.26
C ASN A 151 -5.23 17.98 12.33
N TRP A 152 -4.04 17.74 11.77
CA TRP A 152 -3.47 18.65 10.77
C TRP A 152 -4.42 18.87 9.59
N GLY A 153 -5.11 17.83 9.13
CA GLY A 153 -6.08 17.95 8.05
C GLY A 153 -7.28 18.83 8.43
N LEU A 154 -7.79 18.70 9.66
CA LEU A 154 -8.86 19.55 10.19
C LEU A 154 -8.42 21.00 10.31
N ASP A 155 -7.26 21.24 10.90
CA ASP A 155 -6.70 22.58 11.11
C ASP A 155 -6.43 23.26 9.77
N ARG A 156 -5.82 22.55 8.81
CA ARG A 156 -5.57 23.09 7.47
C ARG A 156 -6.86 23.49 6.74
N MET A 157 -7.96 22.75 6.94
CA MET A 157 -9.26 23.12 6.38
C MET A 157 -9.82 24.39 7.05
N ASN A 158 -9.68 24.52 8.36
CA ASN A 158 -10.10 25.71 9.10
C ASN A 158 -9.29 26.95 8.67
N GLU A 159 -7.97 26.83 8.63
CA GLU A 159 -7.04 27.86 8.17
C GLU A 159 -7.36 28.32 6.75
N ALA A 160 -7.56 27.37 5.82
CA ALA A 160 -7.89 27.68 4.45
C ALA A 160 -9.22 28.42 4.32
N ASP A 161 -10.21 28.10 5.15
CA ASP A 161 -11.49 28.82 5.14
C ASP A 161 -11.35 30.25 5.70
N ALA A 162 -10.59 30.43 6.78
CA ALA A 162 -10.42 31.71 7.47
C ALA A 162 -9.43 32.67 6.79
N ASN A 163 -8.47 32.16 6.01
CA ASN A 163 -7.38 32.98 5.47
C ASN A 163 -7.82 33.79 4.24
N GLN A 164 -8.16 35.06 4.46
CA GLN A 164 -8.60 36.00 3.42
C GLN A 164 -7.45 36.56 2.56
N THR A 165 -6.19 36.36 2.95
CA THR A 165 -5.03 36.84 2.17
C THR A 165 -4.72 35.94 0.98
N LEU A 166 -5.17 34.68 1.03
CA LEU A 166 -5.02 33.73 -0.06
C LEU A 166 -6.10 33.94 -1.12
N SER A 167 -5.72 33.79 -2.39
CA SER A 167 -6.70 33.75 -3.48
C SER A 167 -7.74 32.64 -3.26
N PRO A 168 -8.99 32.79 -3.74
CA PRO A 168 -10.03 31.77 -3.59
C PRO A 168 -9.58 30.39 -4.08
N LYS A 169 -8.81 30.35 -5.17
CA LYS A 169 -8.24 29.12 -5.73
C LYS A 169 -7.22 28.47 -4.78
N ASN A 170 -6.34 29.25 -4.15
CA ASN A 170 -5.36 28.71 -3.20
C ASN A 170 -6.02 28.21 -1.92
N ARG A 171 -7.03 28.91 -1.40
CA ARG A 171 -7.87 28.43 -0.29
C ARG A 171 -8.50 27.07 -0.62
N ALA A 172 -9.11 26.97 -1.80
CA ALA A 172 -9.73 25.72 -2.24
C ALA A 172 -8.74 24.56 -2.42
N ILE A 173 -7.52 24.84 -2.91
CA ILE A 173 -6.43 23.87 -2.99
C ILE A 173 -6.05 23.36 -1.60
N GLN A 174 -5.84 24.27 -0.63
CA GLN A 174 -5.42 23.92 0.72
C GLN A 174 -6.52 23.19 1.49
N PHE A 175 -7.77 23.64 1.39
CA PHE A 175 -8.92 22.96 1.98
C PHE A 175 -9.02 21.51 1.47
N ARG A 176 -8.95 21.32 0.14
CA ARG A 176 -8.96 19.98 -0.47
C ARG A 176 -7.79 19.13 0.04
N GLN A 177 -6.60 19.71 0.21
CA GLN A 177 -5.43 18.98 0.72
C GLN A 177 -5.65 18.48 2.16
N GLY A 178 -6.16 19.34 3.05
CA GLY A 178 -6.52 18.96 4.42
C GLY A 178 -7.56 17.84 4.44
N LEU A 179 -8.62 17.97 3.62
CA LEU A 179 -9.67 16.96 3.52
C LEU A 179 -9.15 15.61 3.00
N ILE A 180 -8.28 15.62 1.99
CA ILE A 180 -7.65 14.41 1.45
C ILE A 180 -6.84 13.69 2.52
N VAL A 181 -5.99 14.42 3.26
CA VAL A 181 -5.13 13.84 4.29
C VAL A 181 -5.95 13.26 5.44
N ALA A 182 -6.93 14.01 5.95
CA ALA A 182 -7.81 13.54 7.02
C ALA A 182 -8.64 12.32 6.60
N LEU A 183 -9.15 12.30 5.37
CA LEU A 183 -9.94 11.17 4.89
C LEU A 183 -9.06 9.95 4.61
N LEU A 184 -7.85 10.10 4.05
CA LEU A 184 -6.94 8.98 3.80
C LEU A 184 -6.50 8.27 5.08
N VAL A 185 -6.47 8.96 6.22
CA VAL A 185 -6.12 8.32 7.49
C VAL A 185 -7.35 7.72 8.18
N ALA A 186 -8.49 8.42 8.16
CA ALA A 186 -9.74 7.92 8.75
C ALA A 186 -10.39 6.78 7.95
N ARG A 187 -10.22 6.79 6.63
CA ARG A 187 -10.66 5.76 5.68
C ARG A 187 -9.52 5.47 4.71
N PRO A 188 -8.61 4.54 5.06
CA PRO A 188 -7.38 4.30 4.31
C PRO A 188 -7.63 3.49 3.03
N LEU A 189 -8.42 4.06 2.12
CA LEU A 189 -8.77 3.49 0.83
C LEU A 189 -7.53 3.30 -0.04
N ARG A 190 -7.55 2.29 -0.91
CA ARG A 190 -6.48 2.10 -1.90
C ARG A 190 -6.49 3.29 -2.86
N LYS A 191 -5.31 3.74 -3.29
CA LYS A 191 -5.12 4.87 -4.22
C LYS A 191 -6.11 4.88 -5.39
N ARG A 192 -6.29 3.74 -6.07
CA ARG A 192 -7.19 3.62 -7.23
C ARG A 192 -8.64 3.89 -6.82
N THR A 193 -9.10 3.22 -5.77
CA THR A 193 -10.44 3.42 -5.18
C THR A 193 -10.66 4.85 -4.74
N PHE A 194 -9.70 5.44 -3.99
CA PHE A 194 -9.79 6.81 -3.48
C PHE A 194 -9.92 7.85 -4.60
N LEU A 195 -9.11 7.72 -5.66
CA LEU A 195 -9.16 8.61 -6.81
C LEU A 195 -10.36 8.35 -7.74
N GLY A 196 -10.87 7.12 -7.74
CA GLY A 196 -12.04 6.72 -8.52
C GLY A 196 -13.38 7.16 -7.92
N LEU A 197 -13.40 7.74 -6.72
CA LEU A 197 -14.63 8.24 -6.10
C LEU A 197 -15.31 9.30 -6.98
N ARG A 198 -16.57 9.05 -7.32
CA ARG A 198 -17.44 9.96 -8.08
C ARG A 198 -18.64 10.36 -7.23
N ILE A 199 -19.07 11.61 -7.34
CA ILE A 199 -20.28 12.10 -6.66
C ILE A 199 -21.49 11.36 -7.23
N GLY A 200 -22.39 10.88 -6.36
CA GLY A 200 -23.58 10.14 -6.74
C GLY A 200 -23.37 8.64 -7.00
N LYS A 201 -22.11 8.18 -7.11
CA LYS A 201 -21.78 6.75 -7.21
C LYS A 201 -20.89 6.29 -6.06
N GLY A 202 -19.69 6.86 -5.93
CA GLY A 202 -18.71 6.52 -4.91
C GLY A 202 -18.85 7.31 -3.61
N LEU A 203 -19.44 8.51 -3.69
CA LEU A 203 -19.86 9.31 -2.54
C LEU A 203 -21.33 9.66 -2.74
N VAL A 204 -22.20 9.03 -1.95
CA VAL A 204 -23.65 9.17 -2.03
C VAL A 204 -24.13 9.97 -0.83
N GLU A 205 -24.96 10.98 -1.07
CA GLU A 205 -25.62 11.72 -0.01
C GLU A 205 -26.96 11.05 0.33
N THR A 206 -27.22 10.85 1.63
CA THR A 206 -28.45 10.23 2.14
C THR A 206 -28.84 10.94 3.42
N ASN A 207 -29.97 11.65 3.40
CA ASN A 207 -30.52 12.37 4.56
C ASN A 207 -29.49 13.27 5.28
N GLY A 208 -28.75 14.08 4.51
CA GLY A 208 -27.71 14.99 5.04
C GLY A 208 -26.44 14.29 5.54
N ASN A 209 -26.31 12.97 5.32
CA ASN A 209 -25.10 12.20 5.59
C ASN A 209 -24.45 11.76 4.27
N TYR A 210 -23.17 11.42 4.33
CA TYR A 210 -22.44 10.86 3.19
C TYR A 210 -22.04 9.41 3.45
N VAL A 211 -22.23 8.56 2.43
CA VAL A 211 -21.78 7.17 2.39
C VAL A 211 -20.76 7.02 1.27
N LEU A 212 -19.64 6.39 1.59
CA LEU A 212 -18.68 5.90 0.61
C LEU A 212 -19.16 4.53 0.13
N SER A 213 -19.77 4.50 -1.05
CA SER A 213 -20.30 3.29 -1.69
C SER A 213 -19.25 2.75 -2.66
N LEU A 214 -18.65 1.60 -2.35
CA LEU A 214 -17.56 1.03 -3.13
C LEU A 214 -18.04 -0.24 -3.83
N ASP A 215 -18.13 -0.20 -5.15
CA ASP A 215 -18.58 -1.35 -5.93
C ASP A 215 -17.52 -2.46 -5.99
N ARG A 216 -17.95 -3.65 -6.43
CA ARG A 216 -17.07 -4.82 -6.59
C ARG A 216 -15.85 -4.51 -7.47
N GLU A 217 -16.05 -3.72 -8.52
CA GLU A 217 -15.02 -3.31 -9.48
C GLU A 217 -13.97 -2.37 -8.86
N ASP A 218 -14.37 -1.61 -7.83
CA ASP A 218 -13.52 -0.66 -7.13
C ASP A 218 -12.64 -1.33 -6.07
N LEU A 219 -12.93 -2.59 -5.74
CA LEU A 219 -12.29 -3.33 -4.66
C LEU A 219 -11.54 -4.58 -5.17
N LYS A 220 -10.32 -4.76 -4.66
CA LYS A 220 -9.40 -5.83 -5.10
C LYS A 220 -9.95 -7.23 -4.82
N ASP A 221 -10.78 -7.37 -3.79
CA ASP A 221 -11.42 -8.62 -3.38
C ASP A 221 -12.82 -8.82 -3.98
N ASN A 222 -13.28 -7.91 -4.87
CA ASN A 222 -14.57 -8.00 -5.57
C ASN A 222 -15.81 -7.99 -4.66
N LYS A 223 -15.69 -7.49 -3.42
CA LYS A 223 -16.79 -7.42 -2.45
C LYS A 223 -17.22 -5.98 -2.28
N ALA A 224 -18.45 -5.64 -2.68
CA ALA A 224 -18.99 -4.30 -2.50
C ALA A 224 -19.09 -3.95 -1.01
N ARG A 225 -18.85 -2.69 -0.65
CA ARG A 225 -18.86 -2.23 0.74
C ARG A 225 -19.29 -0.78 0.83
N ASP A 226 -20.15 -0.51 1.81
CA ASP A 226 -20.58 0.84 2.14
C ASP A 226 -19.99 1.25 3.48
N PHE A 227 -19.44 2.46 3.53
CA PHE A 227 -18.89 3.03 4.75
C PHE A 227 -19.48 4.41 5.01
N PRO A 228 -19.99 4.69 6.22
CA PRO A 228 -20.34 6.05 6.56
C PRO A 228 -19.07 6.92 6.53
N LEU A 229 -19.21 8.12 5.97
CA LEU A 229 -18.17 9.14 6.04
C LEU A 229 -17.92 9.47 7.53
N PRO A 230 -16.65 9.59 7.97
CA PRO A 230 -16.32 9.95 9.33
C PRO A 230 -17.08 11.21 9.77
N SER A 231 -17.70 11.17 10.96
CA SER A 231 -18.58 12.23 11.46
C SER A 231 -17.90 13.60 11.44
N GLY A 232 -16.64 13.68 11.89
CA GLY A 232 -15.84 14.92 11.89
C GLY A 232 -15.54 15.49 10.49
N LEU A 233 -15.76 14.72 9.42
CA LEU A 233 -15.54 15.17 8.04
C LEU A 233 -16.83 15.48 7.29
N LYS A 234 -18.02 15.22 7.85
CA LYS A 234 -19.30 15.45 7.15
C LYS A 234 -19.49 16.90 6.72
N GLY A 235 -19.40 17.83 7.68
CA GLY A 235 -19.51 19.27 7.39
C GLY A 235 -18.40 19.78 6.46
N LYS A 236 -17.19 19.23 6.62
CA LYS A 236 -16.04 19.57 5.76
C LYS A 236 -16.23 19.08 4.32
N MET A 237 -16.80 17.90 4.13
CA MET A 237 -17.15 17.37 2.82
C MET A 237 -18.24 18.21 2.17
N ALA A 238 -19.33 18.51 2.88
CA ALA A 238 -20.39 19.39 2.38
C ALA A 238 -19.83 20.77 1.95
N ARG A 239 -18.95 21.36 2.76
CA ARG A 239 -18.26 22.62 2.44
C ARG A 239 -17.35 22.51 1.22
N TYR A 240 -16.62 21.40 1.09
CA TYR A 240 -15.81 21.14 -0.11
C TYR A 240 -16.69 21.08 -1.35
N LEU A 241 -17.74 20.27 -1.33
CA LEU A 241 -18.63 20.06 -2.49
C LEU A 241 -19.34 21.34 -2.92
N SER A 242 -19.88 22.10 -1.96
CA SER A 242 -20.68 23.30 -2.22
C SER A 242 -19.87 24.54 -2.62
N HIS A 243 -18.63 24.67 -2.13
CA HIS A 243 -17.81 25.88 -2.31
C HIS A 243 -16.45 25.61 -2.98
N HIS A 244 -15.53 24.95 -2.28
CA HIS A 244 -14.14 24.82 -2.73
C HIS A 244 -14.00 24.01 -4.02
N ARG A 245 -14.79 22.95 -4.20
CA ARG A 245 -14.78 22.12 -5.41
C ARG A 245 -15.25 22.91 -6.63
N LYS A 246 -16.27 23.75 -6.49
CA LYS A 246 -16.76 24.62 -7.58
C LYS A 246 -15.67 25.59 -8.05
N ILE A 247 -14.95 26.21 -7.11
CA ILE A 247 -13.80 27.08 -7.43
C ILE A 247 -12.71 26.32 -8.20
N LEU A 248 -12.44 25.06 -7.82
CA LEU A 248 -11.42 24.25 -8.48
C LEU A 248 -11.82 23.83 -9.90
N LEU A 249 -13.10 23.49 -10.10
CA LEU A 249 -13.65 23.11 -11.40
C LEU A 249 -13.61 24.27 -12.40
N GLN A 250 -13.73 25.52 -11.92
CA GLN A 250 -13.96 26.67 -12.79
C GLN A 250 -15.21 26.38 -13.64
N ASP A 251 -15.11 26.47 -14.97
CA ASP A 251 -16.22 26.21 -15.88
C ASP A 251 -16.33 24.74 -16.33
N ALA A 252 -15.43 23.87 -15.84
CA ALA A 252 -15.44 22.46 -16.22
C ALA A 252 -16.52 21.66 -15.49
N THR A 253 -17.14 20.72 -16.19
CA THR A 253 -18.04 19.72 -15.61
C THR A 253 -17.30 18.42 -15.36
N SER A 254 -17.32 17.94 -14.11
CA SER A 254 -16.81 16.62 -13.76
C SER A 254 -17.60 16.09 -12.56
N ASP A 255 -17.80 14.78 -12.52
CA ASP A 255 -18.38 14.06 -11.37
C ASP A 255 -17.30 13.49 -10.43
N ALA A 256 -16.02 13.58 -10.79
CA ALA A 256 -14.92 13.10 -9.95
C ALA A 256 -14.89 13.87 -8.62
N LEU A 257 -14.78 13.15 -7.50
CA LEU A 257 -14.76 13.78 -6.18
C LEU A 257 -13.55 14.72 -6.06
N TRP A 258 -12.36 14.24 -6.44
CA TRP A 258 -11.11 14.97 -6.29
C TRP A 258 -10.72 15.71 -7.57
N ILE A 259 -10.92 17.02 -7.55
CA ILE A 259 -10.54 17.92 -8.65
C ILE A 259 -9.14 18.45 -8.41
N SER A 260 -8.30 18.48 -9.45
CA SER A 260 -6.93 19.01 -9.43
C SER A 260 -6.92 20.54 -9.45
N LYS A 261 -5.73 21.17 -9.36
CA LYS A 261 -5.61 22.63 -9.53
C LYS A 261 -5.84 23.11 -10.96
N TYR A 262 -5.95 22.18 -11.91
CA TYR A 262 -6.11 22.44 -13.35
C TYR A 262 -7.55 22.27 -13.84
N GLY A 263 -8.54 22.15 -12.95
CA GLY A 263 -9.97 22.02 -13.33
C GLY A 263 -10.44 20.59 -13.60
N GLY A 264 -9.55 19.68 -14.01
CA GLY A 264 -9.88 18.27 -14.23
C GLY A 264 -9.70 17.37 -13.01
N ALA A 265 -10.21 16.13 -13.10
CA ALA A 265 -9.94 15.07 -12.13
C ALA A 265 -8.43 14.82 -11.95
N TYR A 266 -8.03 14.37 -10.76
CA TYR A 266 -6.64 13.99 -10.52
C TYR A 266 -6.21 12.80 -11.39
N THR A 267 -5.10 12.94 -12.10
CA THR A 267 -4.37 11.78 -12.61
C THR A 267 -3.70 11.04 -11.45
N THR A 268 -3.49 9.73 -11.63
CA THR A 268 -2.85 8.90 -10.59
C THR A 268 -1.45 9.40 -10.24
N SER A 269 -0.62 9.71 -11.24
CA SER A 269 0.74 10.22 -11.04
C SER A 269 0.73 11.62 -10.43
N GLY A 270 -0.16 12.50 -10.90
CA GLY A 270 -0.32 13.86 -10.39
C GLY A 270 -0.72 13.87 -8.91
N PHE A 271 -1.68 13.03 -8.52
CA PHE A 271 -2.08 12.88 -7.13
C PHE A 271 -0.92 12.40 -6.24
N VAL A 272 -0.28 11.28 -6.60
CA VAL A 272 0.81 10.71 -5.80
C VAL A 272 1.97 11.69 -5.65
N GLY A 273 2.35 12.37 -6.73
CA GLY A 273 3.41 13.38 -6.70
C GLY A 273 3.02 14.59 -5.86
N SER A 274 1.77 15.07 -5.97
CA SER A 274 1.29 16.21 -5.19
C SER A 274 1.18 15.91 -3.70
N LEU A 275 0.73 14.70 -3.33
CA LEU A 275 0.62 14.25 -1.95
C LEU A 275 2.00 14.07 -1.32
N ALA A 276 2.93 13.44 -2.05
CA ALA A 276 4.32 13.29 -1.62
C ALA A 276 5.00 14.64 -1.33
N LYS A 277 4.82 15.63 -2.23
CA LYS A 277 5.36 16.98 -2.05
C LYS A 277 4.71 17.70 -0.87
N LEU A 278 3.39 17.57 -0.73
CA LEU A 278 2.65 18.14 0.39
C LEU A 278 3.18 17.59 1.72
N THR A 279 3.22 16.28 1.88
CA THR A 279 3.58 15.69 3.18
C THR A 279 5.04 15.92 3.53
N PHE A 280 5.93 15.96 2.54
CA PHE A 280 7.33 16.28 2.79
C PHE A 280 7.49 17.72 3.29
N ARG A 281 6.77 18.66 2.68
CA ARG A 281 6.79 20.07 3.11
C ARG A 281 6.25 20.24 4.53
N GLU A 282 5.18 19.53 4.88
CA GLU A 282 4.43 19.78 6.12
C GLU A 282 4.93 18.93 7.29
N PHE A 283 5.48 17.75 7.02
CA PHE A 283 5.87 16.79 8.05
C PHE A 283 7.31 16.28 7.91
N GLY A 284 8.08 16.75 6.92
CA GLY A 284 9.44 16.24 6.65
C GLY A 284 9.49 14.85 6.02
N GLU A 285 8.33 14.21 5.79
CA GLU A 285 8.25 12.83 5.31
C GLU A 285 7.46 12.71 3.99
N THR A 286 7.99 11.92 3.05
CA THR A 286 7.28 11.62 1.80
C THR A 286 6.26 10.50 2.00
N LEU A 287 5.01 10.87 2.23
CA LEU A 287 3.89 9.96 2.41
C LEU A 287 3.11 9.82 1.10
N ARG A 288 3.00 8.58 0.64
CA ARG A 288 2.14 8.18 -0.49
C ARG A 288 0.93 7.43 0.06
N PRO A 289 -0.15 7.19 -0.69
CA PRO A 289 -1.39 6.59 -0.15
C PRO A 289 -1.19 5.27 0.63
N HIS A 290 -0.18 4.48 0.28
CA HIS A 290 0.14 3.25 1.03
C HIS A 290 0.73 3.54 2.42
N ALA A 291 1.46 4.63 2.60
CA ALA A 291 1.98 5.06 3.90
C ALA A 291 0.83 5.38 4.87
N PHE A 292 -0.23 6.07 4.41
CA PHE A 292 -1.43 6.33 5.23
C PHE A 292 -2.08 5.03 5.72
N ARG A 293 -2.16 4.01 4.85
CA ARG A 293 -2.64 2.67 5.22
C ARG A 293 -1.79 2.03 6.29
N HIS A 294 -0.46 2.13 6.19
CA HIS A 294 0.44 1.60 7.20
C HIS A 294 0.36 2.38 8.51
N ILE A 295 0.28 3.71 8.46
CA ILE A 295 0.15 4.57 9.65
C ILE A 295 -1.15 4.24 10.39
N ALA A 296 -2.28 4.15 9.70
CA ALA A 296 -3.56 3.78 10.31
C ALA A 296 -3.51 2.41 11.00
N ALA A 297 -2.95 1.39 10.33
CA ALA A 297 -2.84 0.06 10.91
C ALA A 297 -1.85 -0.02 12.07
N THR A 298 -0.70 0.68 11.97
CA THR A 298 0.25 0.77 13.07
C THR A 298 -0.37 1.49 14.27
N SER A 299 -1.11 2.59 14.06
CA SER A 299 -1.81 3.26 15.16
C SER A 299 -2.79 2.34 15.87
N VAL A 300 -3.62 1.56 15.16
CA VAL A 300 -4.48 0.57 15.82
C VAL A 300 -3.64 -0.45 16.61
N ALA A 301 -2.59 -1.03 16.01
CA ALA A 301 -1.77 -2.02 16.69
C ALA A 301 -0.98 -1.49 17.90
N LEU A 302 -0.75 -0.17 18.00
CA LEU A 302 -0.03 0.48 19.10
C LEU A 302 -0.98 1.03 20.17
N ASP A 303 -2.03 1.70 19.73
CA ASP A 303 -2.90 2.53 20.55
C ASP A 303 -4.17 1.78 21.00
N ASP A 304 -4.55 0.71 20.28
CA ASP A 304 -5.70 -0.16 20.57
C ASP A 304 -5.41 -1.63 20.20
N PRO A 305 -4.41 -2.27 20.86
CA PRO A 305 -3.94 -3.60 20.52
C PRO A 305 -5.03 -4.68 20.70
N GLU A 306 -5.94 -4.52 21.65
CA GLU A 306 -7.05 -5.47 21.90
C GLU A 306 -7.98 -5.61 20.69
N ASN A 307 -8.12 -4.54 19.90
CA ASN A 307 -8.96 -4.51 18.71
C ASN A 307 -8.17 -4.64 17.41
N VAL A 308 -6.90 -5.08 17.43
CA VAL A 308 -6.03 -5.24 16.24
C VAL A 308 -6.69 -6.01 15.08
N ASN A 309 -7.66 -6.88 15.37
CA ASN A 309 -8.46 -7.62 14.38
C ASN A 309 -9.22 -6.72 13.39
N ILE A 310 -9.55 -5.47 13.77
CA ILE A 310 -10.24 -4.53 12.90
C ILE A 310 -9.38 -4.06 11.73
N ILE A 311 -8.04 -4.19 11.81
CA ILE A 311 -7.11 -3.75 10.76
C ILE A 311 -7.42 -4.43 9.42
N ALA A 312 -7.71 -5.74 9.42
CA ALA A 312 -8.04 -6.46 8.20
C ALA A 312 -9.29 -5.89 7.51
N THR A 313 -10.30 -5.52 8.32
CA THR A 313 -11.55 -4.90 7.87
C THR A 313 -11.32 -3.48 7.37
N ILE A 314 -10.63 -2.64 8.13
CA ILE A 314 -10.31 -1.23 7.79
C ILE A 314 -9.49 -1.15 6.51
N LEU A 315 -8.53 -2.05 6.34
CA LEU A 315 -7.68 -2.08 5.15
C LEU A 315 -8.30 -2.87 3.98
N GLY A 316 -9.35 -3.65 4.20
CA GLY A 316 -9.93 -4.53 3.18
C GLY A 316 -8.91 -5.54 2.66
N HIS A 317 -8.22 -6.23 3.57
CA HIS A 317 -7.34 -7.34 3.26
C HIS A 317 -8.17 -8.62 3.07
N ALA A 318 -7.87 -9.38 2.01
CA ALA A 318 -8.54 -10.65 1.73
C ALA A 318 -7.97 -11.84 2.53
N SER A 319 -6.77 -11.67 3.10
CA SER A 319 -6.06 -12.70 3.87
C SER A 319 -5.52 -12.11 5.16
N LEU A 320 -5.64 -12.87 6.24
CA LEU A 320 -5.03 -12.58 7.54
C LEU A 320 -3.50 -12.52 7.46
N SER A 321 -2.88 -13.22 6.50
CA SER A 321 -1.42 -13.18 6.30
C SER A 321 -0.86 -11.80 5.93
N THR A 322 -1.70 -10.90 5.40
CA THR A 322 -1.29 -9.51 5.15
C THR A 322 -1.35 -8.65 6.42
N SER A 323 -2.02 -9.15 7.46
CA SER A 323 -2.20 -8.49 8.77
C SER A 323 -1.38 -9.14 9.89
N GLU A 324 -0.83 -10.35 9.70
CA GLU A 324 0.04 -11.08 10.65
C GLU A 324 1.12 -10.23 11.30
N ALA A 325 1.81 -9.38 10.54
CA ALA A 325 2.84 -8.50 11.10
C ALA A 325 2.27 -7.53 12.15
N TYR A 326 1.06 -6.99 11.93
CA TYR A 326 0.40 -6.08 12.88
C TYR A 326 -0.05 -6.83 14.15
N TYR A 327 -0.56 -8.05 13.99
CA TYR A 327 -0.90 -8.93 15.12
C TYR A 327 0.31 -9.24 15.99
N ASN A 328 1.41 -9.69 15.38
CA ASN A 328 2.65 -10.00 16.10
C ASN A 328 3.19 -8.77 16.84
N ARG A 329 3.03 -7.57 16.27
CA ARG A 329 3.41 -6.32 16.92
C ARG A 329 2.53 -5.98 18.11
N ALA A 330 1.21 -6.09 17.98
CA ALA A 330 0.27 -5.84 19.07
C ALA A 330 0.53 -6.80 20.25
N GLN A 331 0.68 -8.10 19.97
CA GLN A 331 1.04 -9.09 20.98
C GLN A 331 2.38 -8.80 21.66
N GLY A 332 3.39 -8.36 20.90
CA GLY A 332 4.67 -7.93 21.47
C GLY A 332 4.54 -6.75 22.44
N ILE A 333 3.63 -5.82 22.17
CA ILE A 333 3.36 -4.66 23.04
C ILE A 333 2.60 -5.07 24.29
N GLU A 334 1.56 -5.90 24.14
CA GLU A 334 0.84 -6.48 25.28
C GLU A 334 1.79 -7.23 26.22
N ALA A 335 2.70 -8.05 25.66
CA ALA A 335 3.70 -8.76 26.44
C ALA A 335 4.67 -7.81 27.18
N ILE A 336 5.11 -6.73 26.53
CA ILE A 336 5.97 -5.71 27.17
C ILE A 336 5.21 -4.99 28.29
N ASN A 337 3.95 -4.60 28.07
CA ASN A 337 3.13 -3.92 29.07
C ASN A 337 2.87 -4.83 30.27
N ALA A 338 2.51 -6.09 30.04
CA ALA A 338 2.34 -7.09 31.10
C ALA A 338 3.64 -7.27 31.91
N TYR A 339 4.79 -7.30 31.25
CA TYR A 339 6.08 -7.35 31.95
C TYR A 339 6.37 -6.08 32.78
N GLN A 340 6.08 -4.89 32.25
CA GLN A 340 6.22 -3.62 32.99
C GLN A 340 5.32 -3.59 34.24
N ASP A 341 4.12 -4.13 34.13
CA ASP A 341 3.19 -4.24 35.26
C ASP A 341 3.75 -5.16 36.34
N VAL A 342 4.30 -6.33 35.97
CA VAL A 342 5.01 -7.23 36.89
C VAL A 342 6.20 -6.53 37.55
N VAL A 343 7.04 -5.83 36.80
CA VAL A 343 8.18 -5.07 37.35
C VAL A 343 7.72 -3.99 38.32
N ARG A 344 6.63 -3.29 38.01
CA ARG A 344 6.03 -2.27 38.87
C ARG A 344 5.51 -2.87 40.18
N ASP A 345 4.88 -4.04 40.12
CA ASP A 345 4.36 -4.74 41.31
C ASP A 345 5.47 -5.33 42.17
N LEU A 346 6.56 -5.83 41.56
CA LEU A 346 7.79 -6.22 42.27
C LEU A 346 8.41 -5.03 43.02
N ARG A 347 8.50 -3.85 42.37
CA ARG A 347 9.00 -2.62 43.01
C ARG A 347 8.13 -2.19 44.20
N LYS A 348 6.80 -2.19 44.03
CA LYS A 348 5.85 -1.87 45.12
C LYS A 348 5.98 -2.84 46.29
N SER A 349 6.17 -4.13 46.02
CA SER A 349 6.32 -5.16 47.05
C SER A 349 7.65 -5.02 47.80
N ALA A 350 8.74 -4.69 47.09
CA ALA A 350 10.03 -4.41 47.70
C ALA A 350 10.03 -3.13 48.56
N ASP A 351 9.33 -2.07 48.14
CA ASP A 351 9.20 -0.85 48.93
C ASP A 351 8.32 -1.05 50.18
N ARG A 352 7.32 -1.94 50.13
CA ARG A 352 6.53 -2.35 51.31
C ARG A 352 7.33 -3.18 52.32
N GLN A 353 8.39 -3.85 51.87
CA GLN A 353 9.27 -4.67 52.72
C GLN A 353 10.46 -3.89 53.31
N LYS A 354 10.63 -2.60 52.99
CA LYS A 354 11.63 -1.76 53.68
C LYS A 354 11.20 -1.56 55.14
N PRO A 355 11.99 -1.98 56.14
CA PRO A 355 11.68 -1.71 57.54
C PRO A 355 11.60 -0.20 57.77
N GLN A 356 10.58 0.27 58.48
CA GLN A 356 10.55 1.65 58.97
C GLN A 356 11.82 1.92 59.79
N ALA A 357 12.71 2.75 59.26
CA ALA A 357 13.84 3.30 60.00
C ALA A 357 13.30 4.26 61.07
N GLY A 358 12.87 3.71 62.20
CA GLY A 358 12.23 4.47 63.28
C GLY A 358 12.12 3.75 64.63
N ALA A 359 12.60 2.50 64.76
CA ALA A 359 12.68 1.84 66.06
C ALA A 359 14.05 2.13 66.71
N ARG A 360 14.06 3.02 67.71
CA ARG A 360 15.21 3.31 68.58
C ARG A 360 15.81 2.01 69.11
N ARG A 361 17.11 1.78 68.86
CA ARG A 361 17.88 0.71 69.53
C ARG A 361 17.80 0.91 71.05
N PRO A 362 17.47 -0.11 71.86
CA PRO A 362 17.52 0.01 73.31
C PRO A 362 18.96 0.27 73.77
N ARG A 363 19.18 1.31 74.59
CA ARG A 363 20.45 1.54 75.29
C ARG A 363 20.72 0.35 76.22
N LEU A 364 21.79 -0.39 75.99
CA LEU A 364 22.32 -1.35 76.97
C LEU A 364 22.70 -0.58 78.25
N LYS A 365 22.02 -0.88 79.36
CA LYS A 365 22.48 -0.52 80.70
C LYS A 365 23.54 -1.54 81.10
N TRP A 366 24.78 -1.09 81.25
CA TRP A 366 25.83 -1.86 81.90
C TRP A 366 25.46 -2.00 83.39
N LYS A 367 25.33 -3.24 83.88
CA LYS A 367 25.30 -3.51 85.32
C LYS A 367 26.76 -3.58 85.79
N GLU A 368 27.11 -2.73 86.74
CA GLU A 368 28.32 -2.88 87.55
C GLU A 368 28.18 -4.16 88.39
N THR A 369 29.20 -5.00 88.37
CA THR A 369 29.43 -6.06 89.35
C THR A 369 30.82 -5.87 89.92
N ALA A 370 30.84 -5.55 91.22
CA ALA A 370 31.87 -5.69 92.26
C ALA A 370 33.34 -5.40 91.91
#